data_AF-A0A329ZD71-F1
#
_entry.id   AF-A0A329ZD71-F1
#
_cell.length_a   1.000
_cell.length_b   1.000
_cell.length_c   1.000
_cell.angle_alpha   90.00
_cell.angle_beta   90.00
_cell.angle_gamma   90.00
#
_symmetry.space_group_name_H-M   'P 1'
#
loop_
_entity.id
_entity.type
_entity.pdbx_description
1 polymer ?
#
loop_
_entity_poly.entity_id
_entity_poly.type
_entity_poly.pdbx_seq_one_letter_code
_entity_poly.pdbx_strand_id
1 'polypeptide(L)'
;MGGGELEARILADSTLDSRDSVDSKDSKYLADSTDSTLKFEKSKSRRDSAISTNSQDLVDSPNAHNFIDSTDSTNAIDSTLNPQDSYIVFLDSDDYLESFALEHIYKIVSKNKVDFVACSSYNCHNESIPNATKSKTTHINLPDIYINRPIKTLSILRDFPTFKPQNMAWLYTHNVEFLRSHNLRFTPKVYHEDDLFGRYAFALSSRIFITNTPLYNYRINRPNSIMNTHSLTRKKHSLNSYFLIINRFLDLADLLKCVNCKSDEICNECDLRKGFLIYSAREFIIYFLKLLQTIGYKNDLEFSKNDIKKLLPYMESRRRFCVYFPRIYGFPKMLKMKFKKINNNHS
;
A
#
# COMPACT_ATOMS: atom_id res chain seq x y z
N MET A 1 -14.54 -35.02 -18.21
CA MET A 1 -15.31 -34.06 -17.41
C MET A 1 -15.04 -34.38 -15.95
N GLY A 2 -14.16 -33.63 -15.31
CA GLY A 2 -13.93 -33.69 -13.87
C GLY A 2 -14.00 -32.25 -13.40
N GLY A 3 -15.18 -31.84 -12.93
CA GLY A 3 -15.35 -30.53 -12.29
C GLY A 3 -14.72 -30.60 -10.91
N GLY A 4 -13.52 -30.04 -10.77
CA GLY A 4 -13.00 -29.72 -9.45
C GLY A 4 -13.79 -28.53 -8.92
N GLU A 5 -14.62 -28.75 -7.91
CA GLU A 5 -15.09 -27.66 -7.04
C GLU A 5 -13.85 -27.05 -6.37
N LEU A 6 -13.66 -25.74 -6.56
CA LEU A 6 -12.59 -24.99 -5.90
C LEU A 6 -13.22 -23.94 -4.98
N GLU A 7 -12.85 -23.99 -3.72
CA GLU A 7 -13.30 -23.08 -2.67
C GLU A 7 -12.66 -21.70 -2.86
N ALA A 8 -13.48 -20.67 -3.08
CA ALA A 8 -13.04 -19.28 -2.97
C ALA A 8 -13.17 -18.85 -1.50
N ARG A 9 -12.04 -18.68 -0.81
CA ARG A 9 -11.99 -18.27 0.60
C ARG A 9 -11.69 -16.78 0.71
N ILE A 10 -12.57 -16.02 1.38
CA ILE A 10 -12.38 -14.59 1.64
C ILE A 10 -11.79 -14.45 3.05
N LEU A 11 -10.58 -13.89 3.13
CA LEU A 11 -10.02 -13.43 4.40
C LEU A 11 -10.55 -12.02 4.64
N ALA A 12 -11.41 -11.85 5.64
CA ALA A 12 -11.92 -10.55 6.05
C ALA A 12 -11.10 -10.01 7.23
N ASP A 13 -10.67 -8.76 7.12
CA ASP A 13 -10.08 -7.97 8.21
C ASP A 13 -11.23 -7.39 9.07
N SER A 14 -11.06 -7.32 10.39
CA SER A 14 -12.00 -6.68 11.31
C SER A 14 -11.34 -5.44 11.95
N THR A 15 -11.61 -4.24 11.43
CA THR A 15 -11.13 -2.97 12.02
C THR A 15 -12.16 -2.39 12.99
N LEU A 16 -11.75 -2.13 14.24
CA LEU A 16 -12.59 -1.57 15.30
C LEU A 16 -12.40 -0.05 15.51
N ASP A 17 -13.54 0.57 15.81
CA ASP A 17 -13.82 1.97 16.09
C ASP A 17 -13.30 2.39 17.48
N SER A 18 -12.56 3.50 17.58
CA SER A 18 -12.02 4.00 18.87
C SER A 18 -12.93 5.08 19.45
N ARG A 19 -13.58 4.81 20.59
CA ARG A 19 -14.16 5.83 21.48
C ARG A 19 -13.13 6.25 22.52
N ASP A 20 -12.95 7.56 22.69
CA ASP A 20 -12.24 8.14 23.83
C ASP A 20 -13.02 7.83 25.12
N SER A 21 -12.32 7.32 26.14
CA SER A 21 -12.81 7.32 27.53
C SER A 21 -11.86 8.11 28.41
N VAL A 22 -12.48 8.99 29.19
CA VAL A 22 -11.90 9.91 30.17
C VAL A 22 -11.50 9.14 31.42
N ASP A 23 -10.42 9.61 32.06
CA ASP A 23 -9.91 9.24 33.40
C ASP A 23 -10.95 8.65 34.36
N SER A 24 -10.70 7.43 34.84
CA SER A 24 -10.86 7.10 36.26
C SER A 24 -10.07 5.83 36.63
N LYS A 25 -9.51 5.86 37.83
CA LYS A 25 -8.70 4.80 38.45
C LYS A 25 -9.54 3.54 38.73
N ASP A 26 -8.83 2.42 38.76
CA ASP A 26 -9.22 1.09 39.26
C ASP A 26 -10.14 0.23 38.38
N SER A 27 -9.55 -0.82 37.80
CA SER A 27 -10.00 -2.23 37.82
C SER A 27 -9.66 -3.00 36.54
N LYS A 28 -9.19 -4.24 36.75
CA LYS A 28 -8.93 -5.28 35.76
C LYS A 28 -10.13 -5.49 34.82
N TYR A 29 -10.01 -5.19 33.54
CA TYR A 29 -10.89 -5.74 32.50
C TYR A 29 -10.12 -6.01 31.20
N LEU A 30 -10.28 -7.25 30.71
CA LEU A 30 -9.83 -7.73 29.41
C LEU A 30 -10.43 -6.88 28.28
N ALA A 31 -9.62 -6.48 27.31
CA ALA A 31 -10.09 -5.86 26.07
C ALA A 31 -10.59 -6.93 25.09
N ASP A 32 -11.80 -7.44 25.32
CA ASP A 32 -12.60 -8.08 24.27
C ASP A 32 -13.19 -7.00 23.35
N SER A 33 -13.36 -7.29 22.05
CA SER A 33 -14.16 -6.45 21.15
C SER A 33 -15.52 -6.14 21.79
N THR A 34 -15.79 -4.86 22.03
CA THR A 34 -17.04 -4.42 22.65
C THR A 34 -18.18 -4.22 21.65
N ASP A 35 -17.94 -4.43 20.35
CA ASP A 35 -18.97 -4.39 19.31
C ASP A 35 -19.25 -5.78 18.71
N SER A 36 -20.44 -5.93 18.16
CA SER A 36 -21.02 -7.11 17.54
C SER A 36 -20.23 -7.69 16.34
N THR A 37 -19.17 -7.04 15.87
CA THR A 37 -18.37 -7.43 14.69
C THR A 37 -17.80 -8.85 14.80
N LEU A 38 -17.13 -9.18 15.91
CA LEU A 38 -16.59 -10.53 16.13
C LEU A 38 -17.71 -11.57 16.27
N LYS A 39 -18.88 -11.18 16.80
CA LYS A 39 -20.05 -12.07 16.88
C LYS A 39 -20.63 -12.31 15.48
N PHE A 40 -20.63 -11.30 14.62
CA PHE A 40 -21.13 -11.37 13.25
C PHE A 40 -20.22 -12.24 12.37
N GLU A 41 -18.90 -12.05 12.42
CA GLU A 41 -17.93 -12.85 11.67
C GLU A 41 -17.95 -14.32 12.09
N LYS A 42 -17.96 -14.61 13.40
CA LYS A 42 -18.12 -15.98 13.92
C LYS A 42 -19.44 -16.61 13.47
N SER A 43 -20.52 -15.82 13.34
CA SER A 43 -21.81 -16.32 12.83
C SER A 43 -21.79 -16.62 11.33
N LYS A 44 -20.93 -15.96 10.56
CA LYS A 44 -20.79 -16.14 9.10
C LYS A 44 -19.84 -17.29 8.77
N SER A 45 -18.72 -17.40 9.47
CA SER A 45 -17.82 -18.57 9.39
C SER A 45 -18.51 -19.88 9.79
N ARG A 46 -19.41 -19.85 10.78
CA ARG A 46 -20.26 -21.02 11.10
C ARG A 46 -21.24 -21.41 9.99
N ARG A 47 -21.55 -20.51 9.06
CA ARG A 47 -22.49 -20.72 7.95
C ARG A 47 -21.77 -21.03 6.62
N ASP A 48 -20.46 -20.79 6.53
CA ASP A 48 -19.69 -20.93 5.31
C ASP A 48 -18.26 -21.41 5.64
N SER A 49 -17.94 -22.64 5.25
CA SER A 49 -16.64 -23.28 5.49
C SER A 49 -15.48 -22.59 4.75
N ALA A 50 -15.78 -21.73 3.78
CA ALA A 50 -14.80 -20.96 3.05
C ALA A 50 -14.23 -19.76 3.85
N ILE A 51 -14.79 -19.44 5.02
CA ILE A 51 -14.33 -18.30 5.84
C ILE A 51 -13.46 -18.80 7.00
N SER A 52 -12.17 -18.48 6.96
CA SER A 52 -11.21 -18.71 8.05
C SER A 52 -11.00 -17.44 8.88
N THR A 53 -10.96 -17.55 10.20
CA THR A 53 -10.70 -16.43 11.13
C THR A 53 -9.50 -16.75 12.02
N ASN A 54 -8.44 -15.94 11.97
CA ASN A 54 -7.36 -15.97 12.95
C ASN A 54 -7.57 -14.86 13.99
N SER A 55 -7.39 -15.16 15.27
CA SER A 55 -7.65 -14.23 16.39
C SER A 55 -6.50 -14.13 17.40
N GLN A 56 -5.28 -14.49 17.00
CA GLN A 56 -4.10 -14.31 17.84
C GLN A 56 -3.48 -12.91 17.62
N ASP A 57 -3.20 -12.21 18.74
CA ASP A 57 -2.36 -11.00 18.90
C ASP A 57 -3.06 -9.64 19.16
N LEU A 58 -3.98 -9.61 20.14
CA LEU A 58 -4.41 -8.36 20.82
C LEU A 58 -3.90 -8.28 22.27
N VAL A 59 -2.59 -8.44 22.50
CA VAL A 59 -2.00 -8.31 23.85
C VAL A 59 -0.94 -7.20 23.88
N ASP A 60 -1.24 -6.18 24.72
CA ASP A 60 -0.39 -5.14 25.30
C ASP A 60 0.21 -4.02 24.41
N SER A 61 -0.57 -2.95 24.16
CA SER A 61 -0.02 -1.57 24.18
C SER A 61 -1.13 -0.49 24.23
N PRO A 62 -1.09 0.47 25.18
CA PRO A 62 -2.07 1.56 25.27
C PRO A 62 -2.03 2.57 24.12
N ASN A 63 -1.12 2.40 23.15
CA ASN A 63 -0.96 3.25 21.96
C ASN A 63 -0.93 2.41 20.66
N ALA A 64 -1.52 1.21 20.65
CA ALA A 64 -1.63 0.39 19.46
C ALA A 64 -2.55 1.08 18.44
N HIS A 65 -1.95 1.75 17.45
CA HIS A 65 -2.61 1.89 16.16
C HIS A 65 -2.92 0.47 15.67
N ASN A 66 -4.20 0.17 15.47
CA ASN A 66 -4.70 -1.12 14.98
C ASN A 66 -4.00 -1.47 13.66
N PHE A 67 -2.95 -2.26 13.73
CA PHE A 67 -2.31 -2.92 12.62
C PHE A 67 -2.50 -4.41 12.88
N ILE A 68 -3.33 -5.06 12.07
CA ILE A 68 -3.24 -6.52 11.97
C ILE A 68 -1.88 -6.82 11.37
N ASP A 69 -1.14 -7.70 12.03
CA ASP A 69 0.10 -8.21 11.51
C ASP A 69 -0.21 -9.03 10.25
N SER A 70 -0.02 -8.43 9.08
CA SER A 70 -0.23 -9.06 7.76
C SER A 70 0.67 -10.29 7.51
N THR A 71 1.54 -10.63 8.46
CA THR A 71 2.22 -11.94 8.50
C THR A 71 1.19 -13.07 8.41
N ASP A 72 0.03 -12.90 9.05
CA ASP A 72 -1.03 -13.91 9.12
C ASP A 72 -1.79 -14.11 7.80
N SER A 73 -2.00 -13.07 6.99
CA SER A 73 -2.72 -13.20 5.71
C SER A 73 -1.94 -14.01 4.66
N THR A 74 -0.61 -14.09 4.79
CA THR A 74 0.22 -15.00 3.98
C THR A 74 0.42 -16.39 4.60
N ASN A 75 0.18 -16.53 5.90
CA ASN A 75 0.23 -17.81 6.62
C ASN A 75 -1.12 -18.55 6.59
N ALA A 76 -2.23 -17.84 6.33
CA ALA A 76 -3.59 -18.37 6.24
C ALA A 76 -3.86 -19.22 4.99
N ILE A 77 -2.82 -19.58 4.23
CA ILE A 77 -2.94 -20.36 3.01
C ILE A 77 -3.09 -21.82 3.38
N ASP A 78 -4.24 -22.40 3.06
CA ASP A 78 -4.50 -23.82 3.24
C ASP A 78 -3.41 -24.66 2.56
N SER A 79 -2.80 -25.56 3.33
CA SER A 79 -1.81 -26.54 2.89
C SER A 79 -2.25 -27.43 1.73
N THR A 80 -3.57 -27.50 1.45
CA THR A 80 -4.14 -28.29 0.35
C THR A 80 -4.12 -27.59 -1.01
N LEU A 81 -3.92 -26.26 -1.05
CA LEU A 81 -3.92 -25.49 -2.30
C LEU A 81 -2.57 -25.57 -3.03
N ASN A 82 -2.58 -25.73 -4.36
CA ASN A 82 -1.37 -25.59 -5.18
C ASN A 82 -0.97 -24.09 -5.26
N PRO A 83 0.17 -23.67 -4.67
CA PRO A 83 0.56 -22.26 -4.62
C PRO A 83 0.72 -21.61 -6.01
N GLN A 84 1.07 -22.39 -7.03
CA GLN A 84 1.31 -21.87 -8.38
C GLN A 84 0.03 -21.40 -9.08
N ASP A 85 -1.11 -22.01 -8.74
CA ASP A 85 -2.42 -21.72 -9.34
C ASP A 85 -3.32 -20.91 -8.39
N SER A 86 -2.79 -20.54 -7.22
CA SER A 86 -3.51 -19.82 -6.17
C SER A 86 -3.22 -18.33 -6.19
N TYR A 87 -4.25 -17.52 -5.93
CA TYR A 87 -4.17 -16.07 -5.91
C TYR A 87 -4.85 -15.48 -4.68
N ILE A 88 -4.34 -14.35 -4.19
CA ILE A 88 -4.86 -13.59 -3.06
C ILE A 88 -5.43 -12.27 -3.56
N VAL A 89 -6.63 -11.92 -3.10
CA VAL A 89 -7.24 -10.60 -3.25
C VAL A 89 -7.35 -10.00 -1.86
N PHE A 90 -6.80 -8.79 -1.68
CA PHE A 90 -7.00 -8.02 -0.46
C PHE A 90 -8.33 -7.27 -0.54
N LEU A 91 -9.10 -7.29 0.54
CA LEU A 91 -10.38 -6.63 0.65
C LEU A 91 -10.45 -5.93 2.00
N ASP A 92 -10.60 -4.61 1.98
CA ASP A 92 -10.79 -3.85 3.21
C ASP A 92 -12.14 -4.26 3.82
N SER A 93 -12.16 -4.39 5.15
CA SER A 93 -13.34 -4.76 5.95
C SER A 93 -14.58 -3.94 5.61
N ASP A 94 -14.30 -2.75 5.13
CA ASP A 94 -15.22 -1.68 4.92
C ASP A 94 -15.45 -1.45 3.42
N ASP A 95 -15.18 -2.41 2.56
CA ASP A 95 -15.49 -2.35 1.14
C ASP A 95 -16.16 -3.63 0.65
N TYR A 96 -16.38 -3.75 -0.65
CA TYR A 96 -16.94 -4.97 -1.25
C TYR A 96 -16.53 -5.14 -2.72
N LEU A 97 -16.48 -6.39 -3.16
CA LEU A 97 -16.25 -6.74 -4.57
C LEU A 97 -17.56 -6.69 -5.37
N GLU A 98 -17.45 -6.44 -6.67
CA GLU A 98 -18.54 -6.75 -7.59
C GLU A 98 -18.85 -8.25 -7.58
N SER A 99 -20.12 -8.63 -7.76
CA SER A 99 -20.55 -10.05 -7.69
C SER A 99 -19.85 -10.95 -8.72
N PHE A 100 -19.42 -10.38 -9.86
CA PHE A 100 -18.69 -11.07 -10.91
C PHE A 100 -17.16 -11.01 -10.75
N ALA A 101 -16.64 -10.31 -9.74
CA ALA A 101 -15.22 -9.95 -9.65
C ALA A 101 -14.30 -11.17 -9.61
N LEU A 102 -14.59 -12.13 -8.73
CA LEU A 102 -13.78 -13.33 -8.56
C LEU A 102 -13.81 -14.23 -9.81
N GLU A 103 -14.96 -14.37 -10.46
CA GLU A 103 -15.09 -15.11 -11.73
C GLU A 103 -14.28 -14.42 -12.84
N HIS A 104 -14.30 -13.09 -12.91
CA HIS A 104 -13.52 -12.31 -13.87
C HIS A 104 -12.02 -12.50 -13.67
N ILE A 105 -11.55 -12.41 -12.42
CA ILE A 105 -10.16 -12.65 -12.06
C ILE A 105 -9.77 -14.08 -12.43
N TYR A 106 -10.58 -15.08 -12.06
CA TYR A 106 -10.33 -16.48 -12.39
C TYR A 106 -10.15 -16.70 -13.90
N LYS A 107 -11.03 -16.12 -14.73
CA LYS A 107 -10.92 -16.19 -16.20
C LYS A 107 -9.62 -15.57 -16.72
N ILE A 108 -9.12 -14.52 -16.08
CA ILE A 108 -7.84 -13.90 -16.43
C ILE A 108 -6.70 -14.85 -16.05
N VAL A 109 -6.60 -15.25 -14.78
CA VAL A 109 -5.43 -15.99 -14.27
C VAL A 109 -5.35 -17.43 -14.77
N SER A 110 -6.49 -18.08 -15.04
CA SER A 110 -6.53 -19.43 -15.62
C SER A 110 -5.99 -19.49 -17.06
N LYS A 111 -6.13 -18.40 -17.81
CA LYS A 111 -5.64 -18.28 -19.19
C LYS A 111 -4.26 -17.63 -19.27
N ASN A 112 -3.92 -16.82 -18.28
CA ASN A 112 -2.72 -16.00 -18.27
C ASN A 112 -1.95 -16.26 -16.97
N LYS A 113 -0.82 -16.96 -17.06
CA LYS A 113 0.11 -17.08 -15.92
C LYS A 113 0.78 -15.72 -15.67
N VAL A 114 0.35 -15.01 -14.63
CA VAL A 114 0.82 -13.67 -14.27
C VAL A 114 1.07 -13.57 -12.78
N ASP A 115 2.01 -12.72 -12.38
CA ASP A 115 2.38 -12.54 -10.97
C ASP A 115 1.34 -11.72 -10.20
N PHE A 116 0.71 -10.75 -10.88
CA PHE A 116 -0.47 -10.08 -10.36
C PHE A 116 -1.37 -9.49 -11.45
N VAL A 117 -2.64 -9.32 -11.11
CA VAL A 117 -3.67 -8.66 -11.91
C VAL A 117 -4.01 -7.32 -11.24
N ALA A 118 -3.99 -6.23 -11.99
CA ALA A 118 -4.42 -4.92 -11.53
C ALA A 118 -5.76 -4.54 -12.14
N CYS A 119 -6.68 -3.99 -11.34
CA CYS A 119 -8.02 -3.65 -11.78
C CYS A 119 -8.37 -2.17 -11.58
N SER A 120 -9.53 -1.78 -12.10
CA SER A 120 -10.17 -0.51 -11.74
C SER A 120 -11.09 -0.69 -10.54
N SER A 121 -11.59 0.41 -9.99
CA SER A 121 -12.62 0.37 -8.94
C SER A 121 -13.77 1.32 -9.24
N TYR A 122 -14.84 1.17 -8.49
CA TYR A 122 -15.84 2.21 -8.29
C TYR A 122 -15.56 2.94 -6.98
N ASN A 123 -15.73 4.27 -6.98
CA ASN A 123 -15.95 5.00 -5.74
C ASN A 123 -17.46 5.01 -5.47
N CYS A 124 -17.83 4.55 -4.28
CA CYS A 124 -19.22 4.45 -3.84
C CYS A 124 -19.45 5.40 -2.67
N HIS A 125 -20.45 6.28 -2.79
CA HIS A 125 -20.90 7.05 -1.65
C HIS A 125 -21.72 6.17 -0.70
N ASN A 126 -21.73 6.54 0.58
CA ASN A 126 -22.43 5.80 1.62
C ASN A 126 -23.87 5.46 1.22
N GLU A 127 -24.32 4.23 1.48
CA GLU A 127 -25.62 3.69 1.05
C GLU A 127 -26.82 4.51 1.58
N SER A 128 -26.59 5.36 2.58
CA SER A 128 -27.56 6.31 3.13
C SER A 128 -27.96 7.43 2.17
N ILE A 129 -27.32 7.57 1.00
CA ILE A 129 -27.66 8.56 -0.03
C ILE A 129 -28.49 7.88 -1.13
N PRO A 130 -29.81 8.15 -1.22
CA PRO A 130 -30.62 7.70 -2.35
C PRO A 130 -30.02 8.20 -3.67
N ASN A 131 -29.84 7.31 -4.64
CA ASN A 131 -29.20 7.58 -5.95
C ASN A 131 -27.67 7.83 -5.92
N ALA A 132 -26.94 7.32 -4.92
CA ALA A 132 -25.48 7.33 -4.95
C ALA A 132 -24.94 6.67 -6.23
N THR A 133 -24.43 7.48 -7.15
CA THR A 133 -23.83 7.01 -8.39
C THR A 133 -22.44 6.45 -8.12
N LYS A 134 -22.17 5.24 -8.64
CA LYS A 134 -20.81 4.70 -8.69
C LYS A 134 -20.01 5.47 -9.74
N SER A 135 -18.84 6.00 -9.36
CA SER A 135 -17.92 6.60 -10.32
C SER A 135 -16.74 5.66 -10.55
N LYS A 136 -16.49 5.29 -11.81
CA LYS A 136 -15.34 4.45 -12.15
C LYS A 136 -14.05 5.25 -11.95
N THR A 137 -13.10 4.65 -11.25
CA THR A 137 -11.73 5.13 -11.12
C THR A 137 -10.79 4.17 -11.81
N THR A 138 -10.09 4.67 -12.84
CA THR A 138 -8.97 3.97 -13.46
C THR A 138 -7.70 4.30 -12.68
N HIS A 139 -7.10 3.29 -12.06
CA HIS A 139 -5.93 3.48 -11.19
C HIS A 139 -4.60 3.41 -11.94
N ILE A 140 -4.53 2.60 -12.99
CA ILE A 140 -3.35 2.48 -13.85
C ILE A 140 -3.67 3.07 -15.21
N ASN A 141 -3.02 4.18 -15.53
CA ASN A 141 -3.16 4.85 -16.83
C ASN A 141 -1.95 4.54 -17.71
N LEU A 142 -2.09 3.52 -18.57
CA LEU A 142 -1.13 3.15 -19.60
C LEU A 142 -1.83 3.09 -20.96
N PRO A 143 -1.11 3.24 -22.09
CA PRO A 143 -1.72 3.08 -23.41
C PRO A 143 -2.39 1.71 -23.59
N ASP A 144 -3.40 1.63 -24.45
CA ASP A 144 -4.22 0.42 -24.66
C ASP A 144 -3.43 -0.85 -25.05
N ILE A 145 -2.21 -0.69 -25.58
CA ILE A 145 -1.30 -1.80 -25.84
C ILE A 145 -0.90 -2.57 -24.56
N TYR A 146 -1.05 -1.92 -23.40
CA TYR A 146 -0.77 -2.45 -22.06
C TYR A 146 -2.03 -2.82 -21.28
N ILE A 147 -3.20 -2.91 -21.92
CA ILE A 147 -4.46 -3.19 -21.26
C ILE A 147 -5.07 -4.49 -21.80
N ASN A 148 -5.74 -5.24 -20.93
CA ASN A 148 -6.48 -6.48 -21.19
C ASN A 148 -5.64 -7.60 -21.84
N ARG A 149 -4.36 -7.67 -21.49
CA ARG A 149 -3.43 -8.72 -21.94
C ARG A 149 -2.30 -8.93 -20.94
N PRO A 150 -1.63 -10.10 -20.94
CA PRO A 150 -0.44 -10.29 -20.14
C PRO A 150 0.73 -9.49 -20.74
N ILE A 151 1.46 -8.78 -19.89
CA ILE A 151 2.53 -7.86 -20.28
C ILE A 151 3.79 -8.24 -19.50
N LYS A 152 4.95 -8.18 -20.16
CA LYS A 152 6.24 -8.24 -19.45
C LYS A 152 6.41 -6.97 -18.63
N THR A 153 6.51 -7.04 -17.31
CA THR A 153 6.58 -5.84 -16.45
C THR A 153 7.70 -4.88 -16.86
N LEU A 154 8.85 -5.45 -17.27
CA LEU A 154 10.01 -4.67 -17.70
C LEU A 154 9.77 -3.84 -18.96
N SER A 155 8.85 -4.22 -19.85
CA SER A 155 8.53 -3.36 -21.00
C SER A 155 7.86 -2.06 -20.55
N ILE A 156 7.06 -2.10 -19.47
CA ILE A 156 6.48 -0.87 -18.89
C ILE A 156 7.59 -0.02 -18.28
N LEU A 157 8.53 -0.60 -17.53
CA LEU A 157 9.64 0.16 -16.94
C LEU A 157 10.54 0.79 -18.00
N ARG A 158 10.78 0.09 -19.11
CA ARG A 158 11.56 0.59 -20.23
C ARG A 158 10.86 1.74 -20.95
N ASP A 159 9.58 1.56 -21.26
CA ASP A 159 8.81 2.53 -22.04
C ASP A 159 8.36 3.73 -21.19
N PHE A 160 8.20 3.53 -19.87
CA PHE A 160 7.77 4.52 -18.88
C PHE A 160 8.67 4.49 -17.62
N PRO A 161 9.90 5.01 -17.68
CA PRO A 161 10.85 4.95 -16.56
C PRO A 161 10.44 5.75 -15.33
N THR A 162 9.44 6.64 -15.47
CA THR A 162 8.84 7.42 -14.38
C THR A 162 7.42 6.94 -14.02
N PHE A 163 7.04 5.73 -14.44
CA PHE A 163 5.76 5.13 -14.11
C PHE A 163 5.58 5.04 -12.59
N LYS A 164 4.36 5.37 -12.14
CA LYS A 164 3.97 5.32 -10.73
C LYS A 164 2.75 4.41 -10.60
N PRO A 165 2.94 3.12 -10.26
CA PRO A 165 1.79 2.29 -9.94
C PRO A 165 1.09 2.86 -8.71
N GLN A 166 -0.24 2.86 -8.73
CA GLN A 166 -1.04 2.98 -7.51
C GLN A 166 -0.76 1.73 -6.69
N ASN A 167 -0.58 1.81 -5.38
CA ASN A 167 -0.06 0.67 -4.60
C ASN A 167 -1.03 0.19 -3.51
N MET A 168 -2.29 0.63 -3.54
CA MET A 168 -3.30 0.12 -2.62
C MET A 168 -3.44 -1.40 -2.80
N ALA A 169 -3.25 -2.17 -1.74
CA ALA A 169 -3.20 -3.62 -1.82
C ALA A 169 -4.45 -4.23 -2.49
N TRP A 170 -5.62 -3.66 -2.20
CA TRP A 170 -6.91 -4.09 -2.75
C TRP A 170 -7.08 -3.89 -4.26
N LEU A 171 -6.22 -3.10 -4.91
CA LEU A 171 -6.23 -2.94 -6.37
C LEU A 171 -5.65 -4.14 -7.12
N TYR A 172 -4.99 -5.04 -6.41
CA TYR A 172 -4.19 -6.10 -6.98
C TYR A 172 -4.65 -7.47 -6.51
N THR A 173 -4.65 -8.41 -7.45
CA THR A 173 -4.73 -9.85 -7.16
C THR A 173 -3.33 -10.44 -7.32
N HIS A 174 -2.81 -11.10 -6.30
CA HIS A 174 -1.41 -11.55 -6.27
C HIS A 174 -1.30 -13.07 -6.36
N ASN A 175 -0.40 -13.57 -7.21
CA ASN A 175 -0.07 -14.99 -7.23
C ASN A 175 0.64 -15.39 -5.93
N VAL A 176 0.21 -16.48 -5.31
CA VAL A 176 0.73 -16.94 -4.03
C VAL A 176 2.20 -17.34 -4.12
N GLU A 177 2.57 -18.13 -5.13
CA GLU A 177 3.95 -18.57 -5.31
C GLU A 177 4.89 -17.38 -5.54
N PHE A 178 4.45 -16.38 -6.31
CA PHE A 178 5.19 -15.13 -6.50
C PHE A 178 5.46 -14.42 -5.17
N LEU A 179 4.45 -14.26 -4.30
CA LEU A 179 4.63 -13.63 -3.00
C LEU A 179 5.56 -14.44 -2.07
N ARG A 180 5.49 -15.78 -2.12
CA ARG A 180 6.31 -16.66 -1.27
C ARG A 180 7.77 -16.69 -1.72
N SER A 181 8.02 -16.95 -3.00
CA SER A 181 9.37 -17.05 -3.58
C SER A 181 10.20 -15.77 -3.41
N HIS A 182 9.54 -14.61 -3.36
CA HIS A 182 10.19 -13.32 -3.16
C HIS A 182 10.08 -12.77 -1.72
N ASN A 183 9.48 -13.52 -0.81
CA ASN A 183 9.23 -13.09 0.57
C ASN A 183 8.57 -11.68 0.66
N LEU A 184 7.57 -11.43 -0.19
CA LEU A 184 6.85 -10.16 -0.25
C LEU A 184 5.83 -10.07 0.88
N ARG A 185 6.05 -9.17 1.84
CA ARG A 185 5.20 -8.95 3.01
C ARG A 185 5.06 -7.45 3.30
N PHE A 186 3.96 -7.02 3.92
CA PHE A 186 3.87 -5.64 4.38
C PHE A 186 4.84 -5.43 5.53
N THR A 187 5.38 -4.21 5.61
CA THR A 187 6.29 -3.84 6.70
C THR A 187 5.46 -3.37 7.90
N PRO A 188 5.54 -4.03 9.05
CA PRO A 188 4.72 -3.69 10.20
C PRO A 188 5.05 -2.31 10.73
N LYS A 189 4.04 -1.61 11.28
CA LYS A 189 4.19 -0.32 11.99
C LYS A 189 4.79 0.81 11.12
N VAL A 190 4.56 0.76 9.81
CA VAL A 190 4.96 1.78 8.85
C VAL A 190 3.71 2.32 8.17
N TYR A 191 3.52 3.64 8.14
CA TYR A 191 2.51 4.23 7.27
C TYR A 191 2.98 4.20 5.82
N HIS A 192 2.04 3.93 4.89
CA HIS A 192 2.34 3.78 3.47
C HIS A 192 3.15 2.50 3.16
N GLU A 193 2.98 1.48 3.99
CA GLU A 193 3.39 0.10 3.80
C GLU A 193 2.97 -0.47 2.44
N ASP A 194 1.77 -0.10 1.98
CA ASP A 194 1.22 -0.44 0.66
C ASP A 194 2.14 0.01 -0.48
N ASP A 195 2.65 1.25 -0.43
CA ASP A 195 3.59 1.76 -1.42
C ASP A 195 4.88 0.96 -1.46
N LEU A 196 5.41 0.56 -0.30
CA LEU A 196 6.62 -0.25 -0.24
C LEU A 196 6.38 -1.65 -0.80
N PHE A 197 5.31 -2.31 -0.37
CA PHE A 197 4.92 -3.64 -0.84
C PHE A 197 4.64 -3.64 -2.35
N GLY A 198 3.73 -2.78 -2.81
CA GLY A 198 3.25 -2.75 -4.19
C GLY A 198 4.36 -2.40 -5.19
N ARG A 199 5.21 -1.42 -4.88
CA ARG A 199 6.33 -1.08 -5.77
C ARG A 199 7.41 -2.15 -5.75
N TYR A 200 7.69 -2.77 -4.61
CA TYR A 200 8.67 -3.85 -4.60
C TYR A 200 8.14 -5.09 -5.36
N ALA A 201 6.88 -5.45 -5.18
CA ALA A 201 6.20 -6.48 -5.96
C ALA A 201 6.25 -6.16 -7.46
N PHE A 202 5.96 -4.92 -7.86
CA PHE A 202 6.07 -4.48 -9.26
C PHE A 202 7.52 -4.58 -9.77
N ALA A 203 8.50 -4.20 -8.96
CA ALA A 203 9.91 -4.28 -9.33
C ALA A 203 10.41 -5.71 -9.50
N LEU A 204 9.76 -6.71 -8.89
CA LEU A 204 10.15 -8.12 -8.97
C LEU A 204 9.34 -8.92 -9.99
N SER A 205 8.13 -8.49 -10.34
CA SER A 205 7.30 -9.26 -11.25
C SER A 205 7.91 -9.38 -12.64
N SER A 206 7.62 -10.51 -13.26
CA SER A 206 7.95 -10.82 -14.64
C SER A 206 6.79 -10.50 -15.55
N ARG A 207 5.55 -10.82 -15.14
CA ARG A 207 4.35 -10.61 -15.95
C ARG A 207 3.20 -10.06 -15.13
N ILE A 208 2.51 -9.08 -15.70
CA ILE A 208 1.31 -8.48 -15.10
C ILE A 208 0.15 -8.52 -16.09
N PHE A 209 -1.06 -8.49 -15.56
CA PHE A 209 -2.27 -8.24 -16.35
C PHE A 209 -2.97 -6.99 -15.83
N ILE A 210 -3.19 -5.99 -16.67
CA ILE A 210 -3.92 -4.79 -16.28
C ILE A 210 -5.28 -4.81 -16.97
N THR A 211 -6.35 -4.68 -16.18
CA THR A 211 -7.71 -4.56 -16.67
C THR A 211 -8.34 -3.25 -16.22
N ASN A 212 -9.09 -2.62 -17.12
CA ASN A 212 -9.91 -1.46 -16.79
C ASN A 212 -11.31 -1.85 -16.27
N THR A 213 -11.56 -3.14 -16.05
CA THR A 213 -12.80 -3.60 -15.42
C THR A 213 -12.82 -3.15 -13.95
N PRO A 214 -13.87 -2.44 -13.50
CA PRO A 214 -14.04 -2.12 -12.09
C PRO A 214 -14.50 -3.37 -11.33
N LEU A 215 -13.63 -3.90 -10.46
CA LEU A 215 -13.90 -5.13 -9.71
C LEU A 215 -14.18 -4.88 -8.22
N TYR A 216 -13.79 -3.70 -7.75
CA TYR A 216 -13.78 -3.31 -6.35
C TYR A 216 -14.64 -2.07 -6.13
N ASN A 217 -15.35 -1.99 -5.01
CA ASN A 217 -16.15 -0.83 -4.61
C ASN A 217 -15.55 -0.19 -3.37
N TYR A 218 -14.87 0.94 -3.58
CA TYR A 218 -14.23 1.74 -2.52
C TYR A 218 -15.24 2.74 -1.95
N ARG A 219 -15.59 2.58 -0.66
CA ARG A 219 -16.63 3.37 0.00
C ARG A 219 -16.07 4.69 0.57
N ILE A 220 -16.46 5.82 -0.04
CA ILE A 220 -15.98 7.17 0.28
C ILE A 220 -16.95 7.99 1.16
N ASN A 221 -16.43 9.07 1.78
CA ASN A 221 -17.17 10.05 2.59
C ASN A 221 -17.86 9.47 3.83
N ARG A 222 -17.09 8.77 4.65
CA ARG A 222 -17.57 8.20 5.91
C ARG A 222 -17.36 9.19 7.07
N PRO A 223 -18.40 9.44 7.89
CA PRO A 223 -18.16 10.03 9.20
C PRO A 223 -17.17 9.13 9.97
N ASN A 224 -16.17 9.73 10.62
CA ASN A 224 -15.08 9.07 11.36
C ASN A 224 -13.92 8.45 10.55
N SER A 225 -13.70 8.83 9.28
CA SER A 225 -12.48 8.42 8.57
C SER A 225 -11.19 8.88 9.31
N ILE A 226 -10.36 7.91 9.68
CA ILE A 226 -9.08 8.08 10.42
C ILE A 226 -8.08 8.98 9.66
N MET A 227 -8.22 9.12 8.34
CA MET A 227 -7.31 9.89 7.50
C MET A 227 -7.28 11.40 7.79
N ASN A 228 -8.21 11.94 8.59
CA ASN A 228 -8.36 13.39 8.77
C ASN A 228 -7.71 13.99 10.05
N THR A 229 -7.00 13.19 10.86
CA THR A 229 -6.41 13.68 12.12
C THR A 229 -4.99 14.23 11.93
N HIS A 230 -4.81 15.54 12.09
CA HIS A 230 -3.52 16.24 11.85
C HIS A 230 -2.63 16.42 13.10
N SER A 231 -2.46 15.38 13.92
CA SER A 231 -1.62 15.46 15.13
C SER A 231 -0.11 15.53 14.81
N LEU A 232 0.67 16.15 15.71
CA LEU A 232 2.14 16.17 15.59
C LEU A 232 2.73 14.76 15.66
N THR A 233 2.19 13.90 16.54
CA THR A 233 2.58 12.49 16.69
C THR A 233 2.44 11.75 15.36
N ARG A 234 1.28 11.86 14.70
CA ARG A 234 1.04 11.23 13.39
C ARG A 234 2.03 11.72 12.33
N LYS A 235 2.30 13.03 12.29
CA LYS A 235 3.28 13.61 11.35
C LYS A 235 4.71 13.10 11.62
N LYS A 236 5.11 12.94 12.89
CA LYS A 236 6.41 12.36 13.24
C LYS A 236 6.49 10.89 12.81
N HIS A 237 5.44 10.12 13.04
CA HIS A 237 5.36 8.73 12.59
C HIS A 237 5.41 8.60 11.06
N SER A 238 4.68 9.45 10.32
CA SER A 238 4.81 9.55 8.86
C SER A 238 6.24 9.90 8.43
N LEU A 239 6.91 10.81 9.15
CA LEU A 239 8.28 11.20 8.83
C LEU A 239 9.26 10.03 9.03
N ASN A 240 9.15 9.27 10.12
CA ASN A 240 9.93 8.04 10.35
C ASN A 240 9.60 6.98 9.29
N SER A 241 8.31 6.77 8.99
CA SER A 241 7.85 5.82 7.97
C SER A 241 8.47 6.13 6.59
N TYR A 242 8.46 7.40 6.16
CA TYR A 242 9.10 7.78 4.92
C TYR A 242 10.61 7.54 4.95
N PHE A 243 11.30 7.84 6.05
CA PHE A 243 12.72 7.55 6.17
C PHE A 243 13.01 6.05 5.99
N LEU A 244 12.23 5.20 6.65
CA LEU A 244 12.35 3.75 6.52
C LEU A 244 12.09 3.28 5.09
N ILE A 245 10.98 3.70 4.48
CA ILE A 245 10.60 3.35 3.10
C ILE A 245 11.71 3.75 2.10
N ILE A 246 12.28 4.95 2.24
CA ILE A 246 13.37 5.42 1.38
C ILE A 246 14.57 4.48 1.47
N ASN A 247 15.05 4.20 2.69
CA ASN A 247 16.21 3.33 2.88
C ASN A 247 15.90 1.91 2.38
N ARG A 248 14.71 1.39 2.64
CA ARG A 248 14.33 0.06 2.17
C ARG A 248 14.35 -0.04 0.64
N PHE A 249 13.82 0.95 -0.08
CA PHE A 249 13.93 0.96 -1.55
C PHE A 249 15.38 1.02 -2.03
N LEU A 250 16.26 1.77 -1.35
CA LEU A 250 17.67 1.84 -1.70
C LEU A 250 18.40 0.53 -1.43
N ASP A 251 18.13 -0.12 -0.29
CA ASP A 251 18.69 -1.42 0.06
C ASP A 251 18.24 -2.48 -0.95
N LEU A 252 16.96 -2.50 -1.31
CA LEU A 252 16.42 -3.40 -2.33
C LEU A 252 17.04 -3.16 -3.71
N ALA A 253 17.24 -1.90 -4.09
CA ALA A 253 17.93 -1.53 -5.33
C ALA A 253 19.39 -2.01 -5.35
N ASP A 254 20.04 -2.02 -4.18
CA ASP A 254 21.39 -2.52 -4.01
C ASP A 254 21.47 -4.06 -4.03
N LEU A 255 20.45 -4.76 -3.52
CA LEU A 255 20.34 -6.22 -3.61
C LEU A 255 20.11 -6.70 -5.04
N LEU A 256 19.42 -5.90 -5.86
CA LEU A 256 19.24 -6.15 -7.29
C LEU A 256 20.48 -5.81 -8.14
N LYS A 257 21.63 -5.48 -7.52
CA LYS A 257 22.90 -5.37 -8.25
C LYS A 257 23.19 -6.71 -8.91
N CYS A 258 23.25 -6.69 -10.23
CA CYS A 258 23.67 -7.83 -11.03
C CYS A 258 25.11 -8.23 -10.64
N VAL A 259 25.27 -9.31 -9.88
CA VAL A 259 26.56 -9.95 -9.62
C VAL A 259 26.70 -11.10 -10.63
N ASN A 260 27.74 -11.05 -11.47
CA ASN A 260 28.00 -12.03 -12.54
C ASN A 260 26.92 -12.07 -13.63
N CYS A 261 26.70 -10.95 -14.34
CA CYS A 261 25.86 -10.95 -15.53
C CYS A 261 26.32 -12.02 -16.53
N LYS A 262 25.40 -12.91 -16.90
CA LYS A 262 25.63 -13.94 -17.93
C LYS A 262 25.38 -13.42 -19.35
N SER A 263 24.79 -12.23 -19.50
CA SER A 263 24.54 -11.53 -20.78
C SER A 263 24.20 -10.05 -20.57
N ASP A 264 24.32 -9.24 -21.62
CA ASP A 264 23.93 -7.82 -21.63
C ASP A 264 22.42 -7.61 -21.38
N GLU A 265 21.60 -8.55 -21.83
CA GLU A 265 20.15 -8.51 -21.63
C GLU A 265 19.79 -8.59 -20.14
N ILE A 266 20.41 -9.51 -19.39
CA ILE A 266 20.19 -9.66 -17.95
C ILE A 266 20.63 -8.41 -17.18
N CYS A 267 21.76 -7.79 -17.58
CA CYS A 267 22.19 -6.52 -17.00
C CYS A 267 21.16 -5.41 -17.20
N ASN A 268 20.60 -5.30 -18.40
CA ASN A 268 19.58 -4.29 -18.71
C ASN A 268 18.31 -4.49 -17.88
N GLU A 269 17.88 -5.73 -17.64
CA GLU A 269 16.73 -6.01 -16.78
C GLU A 269 16.98 -5.60 -15.32
N CYS A 270 18.15 -5.97 -14.76
CA CYS A 270 18.58 -5.53 -13.43
C CYS A 270 18.54 -4.00 -13.29
N ASP A 271 19.09 -3.29 -14.28
CA ASP A 271 19.18 -1.83 -14.27
C ASP A 271 17.80 -1.16 -14.33
N LEU A 272 16.85 -1.71 -15.08
CA LEU A 272 15.47 -1.22 -15.10
C LEU A 272 14.80 -1.36 -13.73
N ARG A 273 14.90 -2.54 -13.09
CA ARG A 273 14.31 -2.78 -11.76
C ARG A 273 14.95 -1.88 -10.70
N LYS A 274 16.28 -1.79 -10.71
CA LYS A 274 17.05 -0.91 -9.83
C LYS A 274 16.68 0.55 -10.02
N GLY A 275 16.61 1.01 -11.27
CA GLY A 275 16.22 2.37 -11.63
C GLY A 275 14.83 2.71 -11.09
N PHE A 276 13.88 1.79 -11.19
CA PHE A 276 12.53 1.96 -10.66
C PHE A 276 12.47 2.06 -9.12
N LEU A 277 13.26 1.24 -8.40
CA LEU A 277 13.33 1.33 -6.93
C LEU A 277 14.01 2.63 -6.47
N ILE A 278 15.09 3.05 -7.12
CA ILE A 278 15.73 4.35 -6.85
C ILE A 278 14.76 5.49 -7.14
N TYR A 279 14.05 5.43 -8.25
CA TYR A 279 13.01 6.42 -8.57
C TYR A 279 11.94 6.49 -7.46
N SER A 280 11.50 5.33 -6.96
CA SER A 280 10.54 5.25 -5.86
C SER A 280 11.08 5.90 -4.58
N ALA A 281 12.33 5.62 -4.20
CA ALA A 281 13.00 6.29 -3.09
C ALA A 281 13.02 7.83 -3.26
N ARG A 282 13.31 8.32 -4.47
CA ARG A 282 13.36 9.76 -4.78
C ARG A 282 12.01 10.46 -4.62
N GLU A 283 10.92 9.78 -4.96
CA GLU A 283 9.57 10.30 -4.72
C GLU A 283 9.28 10.42 -3.22
N PHE A 284 9.63 9.40 -2.43
CA PHE A 284 9.46 9.44 -0.98
C PHE A 284 10.33 10.49 -0.29
N ILE A 285 11.53 10.74 -0.80
CA ILE A 285 12.40 11.86 -0.35
C ILE A 285 11.65 13.20 -0.43
N ILE A 286 10.80 13.42 -1.44
CA ILE A 286 10.03 14.66 -1.58
C ILE A 286 9.03 14.82 -0.44
N TYR A 287 8.29 13.76 -0.08
CA TYR A 287 7.33 13.77 1.01
C TYR A 287 8.02 13.89 2.37
N PHE A 288 9.11 13.15 2.57
CA PHE A 288 10.00 13.23 3.72
C PHE A 288 10.47 14.67 3.96
N LEU A 289 11.04 15.33 2.95
CA LEU A 289 11.56 16.69 3.09
C LEU A 289 10.45 17.72 3.37
N LYS A 290 9.21 17.51 2.90
CA LYS A 290 8.08 18.41 3.23
C LYS A 290 7.71 18.32 4.72
N LEU A 291 7.67 17.10 5.28
CA LEU A 291 7.43 16.91 6.70
C LEU A 291 8.61 17.40 7.55
N LEU A 292 9.84 17.14 7.11
CA LEU A 292 11.06 17.60 7.79
C LEU A 292 11.12 19.13 7.88
N GLN A 293 10.69 19.87 6.85
CA GLN A 293 10.55 21.33 6.90
C GLN A 293 9.64 21.81 8.04
N THR A 294 8.58 21.05 8.30
CA THR A 294 7.59 21.38 9.33
C THR A 294 8.10 21.00 10.72
N ILE A 295 8.60 19.78 10.89
CA ILE A 295 8.97 19.20 12.18
C ILE A 295 10.37 19.63 12.64
N GLY A 296 11.31 19.74 11.71
CA GLY A 296 12.74 19.92 11.98
C GLY A 296 13.39 18.65 12.55
N TYR A 297 14.56 18.83 13.18
CA TYR A 297 15.24 17.78 13.91
C TYR A 297 14.73 17.75 15.35
N LYS A 298 14.10 16.64 15.75
CA LYS A 298 13.65 16.37 17.11
C LYS A 298 14.38 15.13 17.63
N ASN A 299 14.58 15.06 18.95
CA ASN A 299 15.37 13.99 19.58
C ASN A 299 14.68 12.63 19.59
N ASP A 300 13.36 12.61 19.39
CA ASP A 300 12.51 11.41 19.36
C ASP A 300 12.27 10.86 17.94
N LEU A 301 13.04 11.32 16.95
CA LEU A 301 13.03 10.76 15.60
C LEU A 301 14.00 9.57 15.51
N GLU A 302 13.66 8.61 14.65
CA GLU A 302 14.42 7.36 14.48
C GLU A 302 15.68 7.52 13.59
N PHE A 303 16.05 8.76 13.26
CA PHE A 303 17.18 9.06 12.39
C PHE A 303 17.90 10.34 12.82
N SER A 304 19.19 10.40 12.52
CA SER A 304 20.00 11.60 12.71
C SER A 304 20.12 12.43 11.42
N LYS A 305 20.58 13.68 11.55
CA LYS A 305 20.98 14.50 10.40
C LYS A 305 22.06 13.81 9.55
N ASN A 306 22.96 13.04 10.15
CA ASN A 306 24.01 12.33 9.42
C ASN A 306 23.46 11.16 8.61
N ASP A 307 22.39 10.50 9.09
CA ASP A 307 21.73 9.46 8.31
C ASP A 307 21.06 10.02 7.07
N ILE A 308 20.39 11.18 7.18
CA ILE A 308 19.78 11.84 6.01
C ILE A 308 20.84 12.33 5.02
N LYS A 309 22.05 12.68 5.46
CA LYS A 309 23.14 13.05 4.53
C LYS A 309 23.49 11.91 3.57
N LYS A 310 23.30 10.65 3.97
CA LYS A 310 23.48 9.48 3.08
C LYS A 310 22.51 9.49 1.89
N LEU A 311 21.38 10.20 2.02
CA LEU A 311 20.37 10.34 0.97
C LEU A 311 20.67 11.47 -0.03
N LEU A 312 21.70 12.31 0.20
CA LEU A 312 22.05 13.44 -0.68
C LEU A 312 22.32 13.06 -2.15
N PRO A 313 22.95 11.91 -2.48
CA PRO A 313 23.16 11.48 -3.87
C PRO A 313 21.84 11.30 -4.64
N TYR A 314 20.76 10.95 -3.95
CA TYR A 314 19.44 10.72 -4.54
C TYR A 314 18.57 12.00 -4.57
N MET A 315 19.06 13.12 -4.03
CA MET A 315 18.35 14.39 -3.99
C MET A 315 18.76 15.31 -5.13
N GLU A 316 17.77 16.01 -5.72
CA GLU A 316 18.02 17.19 -6.54
C GLU A 316 18.84 18.23 -5.76
N SER A 317 19.84 18.85 -6.40
CA SER A 317 20.75 19.81 -5.75
C SER A 317 20.02 20.91 -4.98
N ARG A 318 18.94 21.45 -5.54
CA ARG A 318 18.11 22.49 -4.91
C ARG A 318 17.45 22.06 -3.60
N ARG A 319 17.32 20.76 -3.34
CA ARG A 319 16.68 20.19 -2.13
C ARG A 319 17.69 19.83 -1.05
N ARG A 320 18.97 19.69 -1.39
CA ARG A 320 20.04 19.33 -0.44
C ARG A 320 20.16 20.34 0.71
N PHE A 321 19.92 21.62 0.45
CA PHE A 321 19.89 22.67 1.48
C PHE A 321 18.85 22.39 2.59
N CYS A 322 17.73 21.74 2.25
CA CYS A 322 16.69 21.36 3.21
C CYS A 322 17.21 20.42 4.30
N VAL A 323 18.15 19.52 3.97
CA VAL A 323 18.78 18.63 4.95
C VAL A 323 19.56 19.44 6.00
N TYR A 324 20.21 20.52 5.59
CA TYR A 324 21.00 21.32 6.53
C TYR A 324 20.13 22.24 7.38
N PHE A 325 19.13 22.87 6.77
CA PHE A 325 18.31 23.91 7.39
C PHE A 325 16.81 23.74 7.04
N PRO A 326 16.15 22.66 7.51
CA PRO A 326 14.81 22.31 7.05
C PRO A 326 13.77 23.37 7.39
N ARG A 327 13.86 23.97 8.59
CA ARG A 327 12.92 25.00 9.07
C ARG A 327 13.01 26.34 8.30
N ILE A 328 14.14 26.59 7.63
CA ILE A 328 14.41 27.82 6.88
C ILE A 328 14.12 27.62 5.38
N TYR A 329 14.29 26.39 4.88
CA TYR A 329 14.17 26.05 3.46
C TYR A 329 12.88 26.55 2.79
N GLY A 330 11.73 26.40 3.47
CA GLY A 330 10.42 26.79 2.94
C GLY A 330 10.10 28.30 3.03
N PHE A 331 10.89 29.07 3.78
CA PHE A 331 10.58 30.46 4.13
C PHE A 331 10.49 31.40 2.92
N PRO A 332 11.43 31.39 1.94
CA PRO A 332 11.33 32.26 0.76
C PRO A 332 10.09 31.97 -0.10
N LYS A 333 9.73 30.69 -0.25
CA LYS A 333 8.53 30.28 -1.01
C LYS A 333 7.26 30.74 -0.30
N MET A 334 7.21 30.61 1.03
CA MET A 334 6.07 31.07 1.83
C MET A 334 5.88 32.59 1.71
N LEU A 335 6.94 33.39 1.79
CA LEU A 335 6.88 34.83 1.59
C LEU A 335 6.34 35.19 0.20
N LYS A 336 6.89 34.57 -0.86
CA LYS A 336 6.41 34.80 -2.24
C LYS A 336 4.92 34.51 -2.42
N MET A 337 4.40 33.44 -1.79
CA MET A 337 2.97 33.12 -1.85
C MET A 337 2.12 34.12 -1.07
N LYS A 338 2.58 34.61 0.10
CA LYS A 338 1.89 35.65 0.86
C LYS A 338 1.79 36.96 0.05
N PHE A 339 2.89 37.41 -0.56
CA PHE A 339 2.89 38.61 -1.41
C PHE A 339 1.96 38.46 -2.63
N LYS A 340 1.96 37.31 -3.31
CA LYS A 340 1.00 37.04 -4.41
C LYS A 340 -0.47 37.11 -3.95
N LYS A 341 -0.77 36.57 -2.76
CA LYS A 341 -2.14 36.57 -2.21
C LYS A 341 -2.61 37.98 -1.83
N ILE A 342 -1.71 38.81 -1.31
CA ILE A 342 -1.99 40.23 -1.01
C ILE A 342 -2.29 40.99 -2.31
N ASN A 343 -1.49 40.80 -3.36
CA ASN A 343 -1.71 41.50 -4.63
C ASN A 343 -3.01 41.08 -5.32
N ASN A 344 -3.40 39.80 -5.25
CA ASN A 344 -4.64 39.30 -5.83
C ASN A 344 -5.90 39.70 -5.04
N ASN A 345 -5.78 40.12 -3.78
CA ASN A 345 -6.91 40.60 -2.96
C ASN A 345 -7.13 42.12 -3.10
N HIS A 346 -6.23 42.82 -3.79
CA HIS A 346 -6.31 44.26 -4.10
C HIS A 346 -6.60 44.52 -5.60
N SER A 347 -6.96 43.47 -6.34
CA SER A 347 -7.49 43.51 -7.72
C SER A 347 -8.94 43.08 -7.67
#